data_AF-A0A4U2MLC6-F1
#
_entry.id   AF-A0A4U2MLC6-F1
#
_cell.length_a   1.000
_cell.length_b   1.000
_cell.length_c   1.000
_cell.angle_alpha   90.00
_cell.angle_beta   90.00
_cell.angle_gamma   90.00
#
_symmetry.space_group_name_H-M   'P 1'
#
loop_
_entity.id
_entity.type
_entity.pdbx_description
1 polymer ?
#
loop_
_entity_poly.entity_id
_entity_poly.type
_entity_poly.pdbx_seq_one_letter_code
_entity_poly.pdbx_strand_id
1 'polypeptide(L)'
;MDCNNPCNQRFNPFPPSSCSNSCGSCYQTIPISQQQISQLITLLTSFKNLIPAYVSDPSDANRLALLNVFTQLLDLFNSLIPSPEGNYVKQFIQSIITVLQSPTPNIAQLLLLLPPFYSALGSYLFCLKIDPSTLQLLLNLLIGLIIVTPGGGATGATGPTGATGLDGI
;
A
#
# COMPACT_ATOMS: atom_id res chain seq x y z
N MET A 1 2.46 -8.16 -35.87
CA MET A 1 2.49 -9.06 -34.70
C MET A 1 2.65 -8.12 -33.53
N ASP A 2 1.54 -7.63 -32.98
CA ASP A 2 1.58 -6.53 -32.04
C ASP A 2 0.48 -6.77 -31.00
N CYS A 3 0.84 -7.47 -29.92
CA CYS A 3 0.05 -7.43 -28.70
C CYS A 3 0.26 -6.04 -28.08
N ASN A 4 -0.52 -5.08 -28.53
CA ASN A 4 -0.58 -3.75 -27.94
C ASN A 4 -1.20 -3.88 -26.53
N ASN A 5 -0.30 -4.02 -25.56
CA ASN A 5 -0.45 -4.07 -24.11
C ASN A 5 -1.79 -3.50 -23.54
N PRO A 6 -2.81 -4.35 -23.32
CA PRO A 6 -4.04 -3.93 -22.65
C PRO A 6 -3.87 -3.80 -21.12
N CYS A 7 -2.75 -4.24 -20.54
CA CYS A 7 -2.46 -4.05 -19.11
C CYS A 7 -2.08 -2.60 -18.77
N ASN A 8 -2.02 -1.69 -19.74
CA ASN A 8 -1.73 -0.27 -19.53
C ASN A 8 -2.94 0.65 -19.76
N GLN A 9 -4.17 0.13 -19.74
CA GLN A 9 -5.35 0.96 -19.86
C GLN A 9 -6.16 0.89 -18.56
N ARG A 10 -5.82 1.84 -17.67
CA ARG A 10 -6.70 2.54 -16.72
C ARG A 10 -7.73 1.67 -15.99
N PHE A 11 -7.58 1.58 -14.66
CA PHE A 11 -8.67 1.60 -13.68
C PHE A 11 -10.06 1.24 -14.26
N ASN A 12 -10.40 -0.04 -14.33
CA ASN A 12 -11.79 -0.44 -14.55
C ASN A 12 -12.18 -1.56 -13.57
N PRO A 13 -13.19 -1.36 -12.71
CA PRO A 13 -13.66 -2.36 -11.76
C PRO A 13 -14.46 -3.41 -12.55
N PHE A 14 -13.95 -4.65 -12.63
CA PHE A 14 -14.61 -5.88 -13.10
C PHE A 14 -15.70 -5.76 -14.21
N PRO A 15 -15.52 -6.50 -15.32
CA PRO A 15 -16.30 -7.74 -15.41
C PRO A 15 -15.50 -8.98 -15.90
N PRO A 16 -15.93 -10.21 -15.52
CA PRO A 16 -15.15 -11.43 -15.69
C PRO A 16 -15.53 -12.22 -16.96
N SER A 17 -15.40 -11.66 -18.17
CA SER A 17 -15.89 -12.38 -19.35
C SER A 17 -15.14 -12.24 -20.68
N SER A 18 -13.94 -11.64 -20.70
CA SER A 18 -13.24 -11.45 -21.99
C SER A 18 -11.73 -11.69 -21.96
N CYS A 19 -11.24 -12.56 -21.08
CA CYS A 19 -9.92 -13.16 -21.28
C CYS A 19 -10.02 -14.32 -22.28
N SER A 20 -10.39 -14.01 -23.53
CA SER A 20 -10.41 -14.99 -24.61
C SER A 20 -9.00 -15.29 -25.06
N ASN A 21 -8.38 -16.33 -24.47
CA ASN A 21 -7.40 -17.27 -25.03
C ASN A 21 -6.27 -16.78 -25.97
N SER A 22 -5.91 -15.49 -26.01
CA SER A 22 -4.78 -14.99 -26.82
C SER A 22 -3.93 -13.90 -26.15
N CYS A 23 -4.20 -13.54 -24.88
CA CYS A 23 -3.26 -12.79 -24.05
C CYS A 23 -2.64 -13.74 -23.02
N GLY A 24 -1.46 -14.27 -23.32
CA GLY A 24 -0.75 -15.19 -22.43
C GLY A 24 -0.54 -14.56 -21.05
N SER A 25 -1.02 -15.26 -20.01
CA SER A 25 -0.55 -15.14 -18.62
C SER A 25 -1.08 -14.00 -17.73
N CYS A 26 -2.37 -13.67 -17.78
CA CYS A 26 -3.05 -12.96 -16.67
C CYS A 26 -3.41 -13.89 -15.48
N TYR A 27 -2.64 -14.95 -15.26
CA TYR A 27 -2.88 -15.95 -14.21
C TYR A 27 -1.70 -15.94 -13.27
N GLN A 28 -1.89 -15.42 -12.05
CA GLN A 28 -1.00 -15.54 -10.89
C GLN A 28 0.39 -16.07 -11.25
N THR A 29 1.31 -15.28 -11.78
CA THR A 29 2.56 -15.83 -12.34
C THR A 29 3.69 -15.82 -11.32
N ILE A 30 3.52 -15.11 -10.22
CA ILE A 30 4.57 -14.86 -9.24
C ILE A 30 4.44 -15.86 -8.09
N PRO A 31 5.33 -16.85 -7.99
CA PRO A 31 5.34 -17.78 -6.87
C PRO A 31 5.75 -17.04 -5.59
N ILE A 32 5.08 -17.37 -4.49
CA ILE A 32 5.35 -16.86 -3.16
C ILE A 32 5.19 -18.00 -2.16
N SER A 33 6.10 -18.07 -1.19
CA SER A 33 6.06 -19.10 -0.15
C SER A 33 5.13 -18.70 1.00
N GLN A 34 4.62 -19.69 1.76
CA GLN A 34 3.80 -19.43 2.95
C GLN A 34 4.52 -18.56 4.00
N GLN A 35 5.84 -18.66 4.09
CA GLN A 35 6.65 -17.82 4.96
C GLN A 35 6.63 -16.36 4.51
N GLN A 36 6.82 -16.10 3.21
CA GLN A 36 6.74 -14.76 2.62
C GLN A 36 5.34 -14.14 2.76
N ILE A 37 4.29 -14.96 2.62
CA ILE A 37 2.90 -14.52 2.86
C ILE A 37 2.71 -14.12 4.33
N SER A 38 3.16 -14.94 5.27
CA SER A 38 3.04 -14.65 6.71
C SER A 38 3.81 -13.38 7.10
N GLN A 39 4.99 -13.18 6.50
CA GLN A 39 5.77 -11.97 6.65
C GLN A 39 5.01 -10.75 6.08
N LEU A 40 4.44 -10.86 4.87
CA LEU A 40 3.65 -9.78 4.27
C LEU A 40 2.45 -9.38 5.13
N ILE A 41 1.70 -10.36 5.66
CA ILE A 41 0.57 -10.12 6.57
C ILE A 41 1.02 -9.36 7.81
N THR A 42 2.15 -9.78 8.40
CA THR A 42 2.72 -9.14 9.60
C THR A 42 3.14 -7.69 9.32
N LEU A 43 3.79 -7.45 8.17
CA LEU A 43 4.20 -6.11 7.74
C LEU A 43 2.99 -5.20 7.49
N LEU A 44 1.98 -5.67 6.75
CA LEU A 44 0.73 -4.91 6.51
C LEU A 44 0.00 -4.58 7.81
N THR A 45 -0.06 -5.52 8.74
CA THR A 45 -0.65 -5.29 10.07
C THR A 45 0.15 -4.24 10.85
N SER A 46 1.47 -4.24 10.74
CA SER A 46 2.34 -3.25 11.40
C SER A 46 2.15 -1.86 10.81
N PHE A 47 2.02 -1.73 9.48
CA PHE A 47 1.72 -0.47 8.82
C PHE A 47 0.42 0.18 9.31
N LYS A 48 -0.64 -0.60 9.57
CA LYS A 48 -1.90 -0.06 10.09
C LYS A 48 -1.74 0.70 11.41
N ASN A 49 -0.76 0.33 12.23
CA ASN A 49 -0.53 0.99 13.51
C ASN A 49 0.52 2.10 13.40
N LEU A 50 1.59 1.87 12.63
CA LEU A 50 2.74 2.77 12.57
C LEU A 50 2.50 4.00 11.69
N ILE A 51 1.73 3.88 10.61
CA ILE A 51 1.41 5.03 9.75
C ILE A 51 0.64 6.10 10.52
N PRO A 52 -0.52 5.82 11.16
CA PRO A 52 -1.24 6.86 11.89
C PRO A 52 -0.45 7.36 13.12
N ALA A 53 0.33 6.51 13.78
CA ALA A 53 1.21 6.92 14.88
C ALA A 53 2.26 7.94 14.41
N TYR A 54 2.93 7.69 13.28
CA TYR A 54 3.94 8.60 12.74
C TYR A 54 3.33 9.91 12.23
N VAL A 55 2.16 9.87 11.58
CA VAL A 55 1.50 11.10 11.11
C VAL A 55 1.01 11.96 12.28
N SER A 56 0.60 11.33 13.38
CA SER A 56 0.14 12.06 14.58
C SER A 56 1.30 12.55 15.46
N ASP A 57 2.38 11.77 15.54
CA ASP A 57 3.60 12.09 16.28
C ASP A 57 4.85 11.72 15.44
N PRO A 58 5.45 12.68 14.73
CA PRO A 58 6.62 12.43 13.88
C PRO A 58 7.93 12.36 14.66
N SER A 59 7.91 11.74 15.85
CA SER A 59 9.09 11.49 16.66
C SER A 59 10.07 10.51 15.98
N ASP A 60 11.35 10.58 16.34
CA ASP A 60 12.37 9.68 15.80
C ASP A 60 12.06 8.21 16.06
N ALA A 61 11.40 7.89 17.18
CA ALA A 61 10.96 6.53 17.50
C ALA A 61 9.94 6.01 16.47
N ASN A 62 8.89 6.79 16.20
CA ASN A 62 7.87 6.42 15.21
C ASN A 62 8.44 6.40 13.79
N ARG A 63 9.34 7.34 13.47
CA ARG A 63 10.05 7.40 12.19
C ARG A 63 10.89 6.15 11.97
N LEU A 64 11.74 5.77 12.93
CA LEU A 64 12.57 4.56 12.82
C LEU A 64 11.72 3.29 12.75
N ALA A 65 10.65 3.21 13.54
CA ALA A 65 9.74 2.07 13.49
C ALA A 65 9.10 1.93 12.09
N LEU A 66 8.61 3.03 11.52
CA LEU A 66 8.03 3.04 10.17
C LEU A 66 9.07 2.72 9.09
N LEU A 67 10.25 3.32 9.18
CA LEU A 67 11.39 3.05 8.30
C LEU A 67 11.79 1.57 8.32
N ASN A 68 11.84 0.97 9.51
CA ASN A 68 12.16 -0.45 9.68
C ASN A 68 11.13 -1.35 8.97
N VAL A 69 9.83 -1.04 9.08
CA VAL A 69 8.78 -1.83 8.40
C VAL A 69 8.84 -1.66 6.88
N PHE A 70 9.08 -0.46 6.36
CA PHE A 70 9.31 -0.25 4.91
C PHE A 70 10.57 -0.97 4.42
N THR A 71 11.63 -0.99 5.21
CA THR A 71 12.88 -1.69 4.88
C THR A 71 12.68 -3.20 4.83
N GLN A 72 11.97 -3.77 5.81
CA GLN A 72 11.60 -5.20 5.79
C GLN A 72 10.68 -5.55 4.62
N LEU A 73 9.79 -4.63 4.22
CA LEU A 73 8.98 -4.81 3.02
C LEU A 73 9.86 -4.82 1.76
N LEU A 74 10.81 -3.89 1.65
CA LEU A 74 11.75 -3.87 0.52
C LEU A 74 12.56 -5.17 0.45
N ASP A 75 13.06 -5.66 1.59
CA ASP A 75 13.81 -6.92 1.67
C ASP A 75 12.96 -8.12 1.23
N LEU A 76 11.71 -8.18 1.68
CA LEU A 76 10.74 -9.18 1.20
C LEU A 76 10.61 -9.13 -0.32
N PHE A 77 10.40 -7.95 -0.90
CA PHE A 77 10.30 -7.77 -2.35
C PHE A 77 11.60 -8.07 -3.12
N ASN A 78 12.76 -7.94 -2.49
CA ASN A 78 14.05 -8.34 -3.06
C ASN A 78 14.26 -9.86 -3.00
N SER A 79 13.67 -10.55 -2.02
CA SER A 79 13.67 -12.01 -1.93
C SER A 79 12.75 -12.68 -2.95
N LEU A 80 11.76 -11.94 -3.47
CA LEU A 80 10.80 -12.44 -4.46
C LEU A 80 11.40 -12.41 -5.86
N ILE A 81 10.87 -13.28 -6.74
CA ILE A 81 11.29 -13.32 -8.14
C ILE A 81 11.05 -11.95 -8.79
N PRO A 82 12.05 -11.40 -9.52
CA PRO A 82 11.91 -10.10 -10.17
C PRO A 82 10.77 -10.13 -11.18
N SER A 83 9.87 -9.15 -11.04
CA SER A 83 8.70 -8.95 -11.89
C SER A 83 8.53 -7.46 -12.17
N PRO A 84 7.94 -7.06 -13.31
CA PRO A 84 7.63 -5.66 -13.61
C PRO A 84 6.79 -5.01 -12.50
N GLU A 85 5.76 -5.71 -12.03
CA GLU A 85 4.85 -5.27 -10.98
C GLU A 85 5.59 -5.14 -9.65
N GLY A 86 6.39 -6.15 -9.27
CA GLY A 86 7.21 -6.10 -8.07
C GLY A 86 8.27 -5.00 -8.11
N ASN A 87 8.84 -4.71 -9.28
CA ASN A 87 9.79 -3.62 -9.45
C ASN A 87 9.14 -2.25 -9.29
N TYR A 88 7.91 -2.09 -9.78
CA TYR A 88 7.14 -0.86 -9.59
C TYR A 88 6.84 -0.61 -8.11
N VAL A 89 6.42 -1.64 -7.36
CA VAL A 89 6.21 -1.53 -5.91
C VAL A 89 7.51 -1.17 -5.18
N LYS A 90 8.64 -1.79 -5.54
CA LYS A 90 9.96 -1.48 -4.96
C LYS A 90 10.35 0.00 -5.13
N GLN A 91 10.05 0.61 -6.27
CA GLN A 91 10.35 2.03 -6.52
C GLN A 91 9.58 2.96 -5.56
N PHE A 92 8.31 2.64 -5.27
CA PHE A 92 7.55 3.40 -4.27
C PHE A 92 8.10 3.20 -2.85
N ILE A 93 8.41 1.95 -2.47
CA ILE A 93 8.99 1.65 -1.17
C ILE A 93 10.31 2.43 -0.98
N GLN A 94 11.17 2.41 -2.00
CA GLN A 94 12.43 3.16 -1.98
C GLN A 94 12.20 4.66 -1.86
N SER A 95 11.28 5.23 -2.64
CA SER A 95 10.94 6.66 -2.55
C SER A 95 10.47 7.04 -1.15
N ILE A 96 9.65 6.20 -0.52
CA ILE A 96 9.18 6.41 0.86
C ILE A 96 10.33 6.32 1.87
N ILE A 97 11.20 5.31 1.73
CA ILE A 97 12.41 5.16 2.57
C ILE A 97 13.28 6.41 2.48
N THR A 98 13.53 6.94 1.28
CA THR A 98 14.32 8.16 1.07
C THR A 98 13.70 9.36 1.80
N VAL A 99 12.37 9.52 1.74
CA VAL A 99 11.67 10.60 2.47
C VAL A 99 11.83 10.43 3.99
N LEU A 100 11.69 9.21 4.51
CA LEU A 100 11.82 8.92 5.95
C LEU A 100 13.26 9.03 6.47
N GLN A 101 14.26 8.81 5.60
CA GLN A 101 15.67 8.97 5.91
C GLN A 101 16.14 10.43 5.83
N SER A 102 15.35 11.31 5.20
CA SER A 102 15.66 12.74 5.15
C SER A 102 15.82 13.30 6.58
N PRO A 103 16.80 14.19 6.82
CA PRO A 103 16.97 14.85 8.12
C PRO A 103 15.75 15.67 8.53
N THR A 104 14.95 16.13 7.56
CA THR A 104 13.65 16.76 7.78
C THR A 104 12.60 16.04 6.92
N PRO A 105 12.00 14.94 7.41
CA PRO A 105 11.05 14.16 6.64
C PRO A 105 9.76 14.95 6.39
N ASN A 106 9.35 15.05 5.12
CA ASN A 106 8.13 15.74 4.73
C ASN A 106 6.93 14.78 4.79
N ILE A 107 6.11 14.92 5.83
CA ILE A 107 4.92 14.08 6.05
C ILE A 107 3.92 14.25 4.90
N ALA A 108 3.76 15.45 4.33
CA ALA A 108 2.86 15.66 3.20
C ALA A 108 3.33 14.89 1.95
N GLN A 109 4.64 14.87 1.68
CA GLN A 109 5.21 14.08 0.60
C GLN A 109 5.02 12.57 0.84
N LEU A 110 5.18 12.10 2.08
CA LEU A 110 4.88 10.72 2.44
C LEU A 110 3.42 10.38 2.14
N LEU A 111 2.47 11.22 2.58
CA LEU A 111 1.04 11.02 2.35
C LEU A 111 0.67 11.01 0.86
N LEU A 112 1.39 11.74 0.00
CA LEU A 112 1.19 11.70 -1.44
C LEU A 112 1.72 10.40 -2.10
N LEU A 113 2.73 9.75 -1.50
CA LEU A 113 3.32 8.51 -2.00
C LEU A 113 2.53 7.26 -1.58
N LEU A 114 1.77 7.33 -0.48
CA LEU A 114 1.01 6.19 0.05
C LEU A 114 -0.12 5.69 -0.88
N PRO A 115 -0.99 6.54 -1.46
CA PRO A 115 -2.05 6.08 -2.36
C PRO A 115 -1.57 5.31 -3.60
N PRO A 116 -0.58 5.80 -4.39
CA PRO A 116 -0.08 5.02 -5.53
C PRO A 116 0.66 3.77 -5.08
N PHE A 117 1.31 3.77 -3.91
CA PHE A 117 1.88 2.58 -3.30
C PHE A 117 0.80 1.52 -2.99
N TYR A 118 -0.33 1.90 -2.38
CA TYR A 118 -1.43 0.97 -2.10
C TYR A 118 -2.05 0.40 -3.39
N SER A 119 -2.22 1.24 -4.41
CA SER A 119 -2.72 0.79 -5.71
C SER A 119 -1.77 -0.21 -6.38
N ALA A 120 -0.46 0.08 -6.38
CA ALA A 120 0.55 -0.82 -6.93
C ALA A 120 0.61 -2.14 -6.15
N LEU A 121 0.52 -2.09 -4.82
CA LEU A 121 0.49 -3.27 -3.97
C LEU A 121 -0.77 -4.10 -4.24
N GLY A 122 -1.94 -3.48 -4.39
CA GLY A 122 -3.18 -4.15 -4.78
C GLY A 122 -3.02 -4.92 -6.10
N SER A 123 -2.50 -4.26 -7.15
CA SER A 123 -2.22 -4.92 -8.43
C SER A 123 -1.25 -6.09 -8.29
N TYR A 124 -0.19 -5.92 -7.49
CA TYR A 124 0.79 -6.98 -7.23
C TYR A 124 0.17 -8.20 -6.55
N LEU A 125 -0.73 -7.99 -5.57
CA LEU A 125 -1.43 -9.07 -4.87
C LEU A 125 -2.23 -9.97 -5.83
N PHE A 126 -2.87 -9.39 -6.86
CA PHE A 126 -3.58 -10.15 -7.89
C PHE A 126 -2.64 -10.98 -8.79
N CYS A 127 -1.36 -10.63 -8.88
CA CYS A 127 -0.35 -11.36 -9.65
C CYS A 127 0.28 -12.54 -8.87
N LEU A 128 0.07 -12.65 -7.55
CA LEU A 128 0.67 -13.69 -6.71
C LEU A 128 -0.06 -15.04 -6.84
N LYS A 129 0.68 -16.16 -6.88
CA LYS A 129 0.17 -17.55 -6.75
C LYS A 129 -0.26 -17.84 -5.31
N ILE A 130 -1.41 -17.33 -4.91
CA ILE A 130 -1.97 -17.52 -3.56
C ILE A 130 -3.41 -17.99 -3.58
N ASP A 131 -3.83 -18.67 -2.52
CA ASP A 131 -5.21 -19.08 -2.34
C ASP A 131 -6.17 -17.87 -2.25
N PRO A 132 -7.42 -18.00 -2.72
CA PRO A 132 -8.39 -16.92 -2.70
C PRO A 132 -8.67 -16.33 -1.31
N SER A 133 -8.65 -17.16 -0.27
CA SER A 133 -8.84 -16.75 1.13
C SER A 133 -7.69 -15.85 1.62
N THR A 134 -6.45 -16.22 1.29
CA THR A 134 -5.25 -15.44 1.58
C THR A 134 -5.26 -14.11 0.85
N LEU A 135 -5.67 -14.11 -0.43
CA LEU A 135 -5.82 -12.89 -1.21
C LEU A 135 -6.83 -11.93 -0.56
N GLN A 136 -8.00 -12.44 -0.17
CA GLN A 136 -9.02 -11.64 0.53
C GLN A 136 -8.52 -11.04 1.83
N LEU A 137 -7.76 -11.80 2.64
CA LEU A 137 -7.16 -11.28 3.87
C LEU A 137 -6.21 -10.11 3.57
N LEU A 138 -5.33 -10.26 2.59
CA LEU A 138 -4.37 -9.23 2.20
C LEU A 138 -5.08 -7.97 1.66
N LEU A 139 -6.13 -8.14 0.86
CA LEU A 139 -6.96 -7.04 0.37
C LEU A 139 -7.70 -6.33 1.51
N ASN A 140 -8.23 -7.07 2.48
CA ASN A 140 -8.87 -6.49 3.66
C ASN A 140 -7.88 -5.70 4.52
N LEU A 141 -6.64 -6.18 4.64
CA LEU A 141 -5.57 -5.43 5.29
C LEU A 141 -5.30 -4.14 4.51
N LEU A 142 -5.12 -4.22 3.18
CA LEU A 142 -4.88 -3.06 2.32
C LEU A 142 -5.98 -2.00 2.43
N ILE A 143 -7.26 -2.40 2.38
CA ILE A 143 -8.39 -1.51 2.59
C ILE A 143 -8.31 -0.88 3.99
N GLY A 144 -8.01 -1.69 5.00
CA GLY A 144 -7.78 -1.21 6.36
C GLY A 144 -6.66 -0.18 6.46
N LEU A 145 -5.56 -0.32 5.71
CA LEU A 145 -4.50 0.68 5.64
C LEU A 145 -5.01 2.00 5.06
N ILE A 146 -5.78 1.95 3.96
CA ILE A 146 -6.32 3.16 3.32
C ILE A 146 -7.23 3.94 4.27
N ILE A 147 -8.07 3.23 5.05
CA ILE A 147 -9.00 3.84 6.00
C ILE A 147 -8.28 4.55 7.16
N VAL A 148 -7.19 3.97 7.67
CA VAL A 148 -6.44 4.55 8.80
C VAL A 148 -5.45 5.64 8.40
N THR A 149 -5.14 5.77 7.10
CA THR A 149 -4.24 6.81 6.60
C THR A 149 -4.98 8.14 6.51
N PRO A 150 -4.63 9.14 7.36
CA PRO A 150 -5.28 10.44 7.32
C PRO A 150 -5.00 11.12 5.97
N GLY A 151 -6.07 11.48 5.25
CA GLY A 151 -6.01 12.00 3.87
C GLY A 151 -6.44 11.02 2.78
N GLY A 152 -6.74 9.75 3.12
CA GLY A 152 -7.09 8.69 2.15
C GLY A 152 -8.58 8.54 1.80
N GLY A 153 -9.50 9.24 2.46
CA GLY A 153 -10.94 9.07 2.21
C GLY A 153 -11.79 10.26 2.64
N ALA A 154 -12.50 10.83 1.66
CA ALA A 154 -13.54 11.86 1.72
C ALA A 154 -13.24 13.12 2.54
N THR A 155 -13.15 14.24 1.81
CA THR A 155 -13.43 15.59 2.27
C THR A 155 -14.77 15.63 3.01
N GLY A 156 -14.73 15.48 4.33
CA GLY A 156 -15.85 15.74 5.23
C GLY A 156 -15.38 16.73 6.27
N ALA A 157 -15.48 18.03 5.97
CA ALA A 157 -15.44 19.04 7.01
C ALA A 157 -16.59 18.75 7.98
N THR A 158 -16.29 18.28 9.18
CA THR A 158 -17.11 18.63 10.34
C THR A 158 -16.24 19.55 11.17
N GLY A 159 -16.67 20.80 11.22
CA GLY A 159 -15.88 21.95 11.67
C GLY A 159 -15.40 21.85 13.12
N PRO A 160 -14.68 22.90 13.59
CA PRO A 160 -14.31 22.97 15.00
C PRO A 160 -15.58 22.86 15.85
N THR A 161 -15.67 21.82 16.68
CA THR A 161 -16.55 21.83 17.84
C THR A 161 -16.18 23.08 18.62
N GLY A 162 -17.02 24.11 18.51
CA GLY A 162 -16.77 25.41 19.11
C GLY A 162 -16.56 25.26 20.61
N ALA A 163 -15.35 25.58 21.06
CA ALA A 163 -15.16 26.12 22.39
C ALA A 163 -15.69 27.55 22.38
N THR A 164 -16.59 27.89 23.32
CA THR A 164 -16.93 29.21 23.93
C THR A 164 -18.43 29.17 24.28
N GLY A 165 -18.92 29.36 25.50
CA GLY A 165 -18.32 29.74 26.78
C GLY A 165 -19.44 29.83 27.82
N LEU A 166 -19.07 29.83 29.10
CA LEU A 166 -19.94 30.32 30.18
C LEU A 166 -20.37 31.77 29.89
N ASP A 167 -21.63 32.12 30.10
CA ASP A 167 -22.02 33.29 30.92
C ASP A 167 -23.52 33.24 31.23
N GLY A 168 -23.90 33.60 32.45
CA GLY A 168 -25.26 33.49 32.98
C GLY A 168 -26.19 34.64 32.63
N ILE A 169 -27.50 34.38 32.75
CA ILE A 169 -28.53 35.19 33.44
C ILE A 169 -29.76 34.31 33.69
#